data_AF-A0A7W8X790-F1
#
_entry.id   AF-A0A7W8X790-F1
#
_cell.length_a   1.000
_cell.length_b   1.000
_cell.length_c   1.000
_cell.angle_alpha   90.00
_cell.angle_beta   90.00
_cell.angle_gamma   90.00
#
_symmetry.space_group_name_H-M   'P 1'
#
loop_
_entity.id
_entity.type
_entity.pdbx_description
1 polymer ?
#
loop_
_entity_poly.entity_id
_entity_poly.type
_entity_poly.pdbx_seq_one_letter_code
_entity_poly.pdbx_strand_id
1 'polypeptide(L)'
;MFASIEELVRSSFDCYLTADRLRLEMLLAQDFTFTSPYDDHIDRKTYFERCWPVAGTFEKLDLQHLVVSENRCFVTYDATWKNGNRARNTELFEASEGQIHSVEVFFGLPSGGPVSQPPG
;
A
#
# COMPACT_ATOMS: atom_id res chain seq x y z
N MET A 1 -8.63 8.27 21.47
CA MET A 1 -7.51 8.72 20.63
C MET A 1 -7.56 7.88 19.37
N PHE A 2 -7.53 8.50 18.19
CA PHE A 2 -7.48 7.75 16.93
C PHE A 2 -6.11 7.08 16.77
N ALA A 3 -6.05 6.02 15.97
CA ALA A 3 -4.77 5.42 15.59
C ALA A 3 -3.90 6.45 14.85
N SER A 4 -2.61 6.44 15.12
CA SER A 4 -1.64 7.21 14.35
C SER A 4 -1.57 6.72 12.91
N ILE A 5 -1.17 7.59 11.98
CA ILE A 5 -1.00 7.19 10.58
C ILE A 5 0.02 6.06 10.42
N GLU A 6 1.05 5.99 11.27
CA GLU A 6 1.98 4.86 11.28
C GLU A 6 1.27 3.53 11.61
N GLU A 7 0.40 3.52 12.62
CA GLU A 7 -0.38 2.32 12.98
C GLU A 7 -1.38 1.93 11.88
N LEU A 8 -2.00 2.91 11.21
CA LEU A 8 -2.88 2.68 10.07
C LEU A 8 -2.14 2.05 8.89
N VAL A 9 -0.97 2.60 8.54
CA VAL A 9 -0.10 2.05 7.47
C VAL A 9 0.33 0.63 7.85
N ARG A 10 0.89 0.40 9.03
CA ARG A 10 1.30 -0.96 9.43
C ARG A 10 0.12 -1.94 9.40
N SER A 11 -1.07 -1.49 9.80
CA SER A 11 -2.28 -2.31 9.75
C SER A 11 -2.75 -2.60 8.33
N SER A 12 -2.63 -1.66 7.38
CA SER A 12 -3.03 -1.89 5.99
C SER A 12 -2.16 -2.97 5.33
N PHE A 13 -0.84 -2.93 5.56
CA PHE A 13 0.10 -3.97 5.10
C PHE A 13 -0.20 -5.33 5.71
N ASP A 14 -0.51 -5.38 7.01
CA ASP A 14 -0.93 -6.62 7.68
C ASP A 14 -2.22 -7.19 7.10
N CYS A 15 -3.20 -6.34 6.75
CA CYS A 15 -4.43 -6.77 6.07
C CYS A 15 -4.13 -7.39 4.70
N TYR A 16 -3.20 -6.80 3.93
CA TYR A 16 -2.76 -7.37 2.65
C TYR A 16 -2.04 -8.70 2.80
N LEU A 17 -1.25 -8.87 3.87
CA LEU A 17 -0.54 -10.12 4.15
C LEU A 17 -1.51 -11.23 4.59
N THR A 18 -2.51 -10.89 5.40
CA THR A 18 -3.47 -11.84 6.00
C THR A 18 -4.76 -12.01 5.20
N ALA A 19 -4.95 -11.22 4.14
CA ALA A 19 -6.19 -11.12 3.37
C ALA A 19 -7.43 -10.76 4.22
N ASP A 20 -7.25 -9.96 5.28
CA ASP A 20 -8.34 -9.47 6.14
C ASP A 20 -9.04 -8.26 5.51
N ARG A 21 -10.02 -8.56 4.64
CA ARG A 21 -10.77 -7.53 3.91
C ARG A 21 -11.59 -6.64 4.84
N LEU A 22 -12.24 -7.23 5.84
CA LEU A 22 -13.13 -6.49 6.74
C LEU A 22 -12.34 -5.47 7.55
N ARG A 23 -11.15 -5.84 8.02
CA ARG A 23 -10.26 -4.90 8.69
C ARG A 23 -9.78 -3.80 7.76
N LEU A 24 -9.37 -4.12 6.53
CA LEU A 24 -8.97 -3.08 5.57
C LEU A 24 -10.12 -2.11 5.28
N GLU A 25 -11.34 -2.61 5.10
CA GLU A 25 -12.52 -1.77 4.85
C GLU A 25 -12.82 -0.78 6.00
N MET A 26 -12.45 -1.09 7.24
CA MET A 26 -12.58 -0.17 8.37
C MET A 26 -11.46 0.88 8.41
N LEU A 27 -10.27 0.56 7.90
CA LEU A 27 -9.13 1.48 7.83
C LEU A 27 -9.31 2.55 6.75
N LEU A 28 -10.05 2.26 5.68
CA LEU A 28 -10.26 3.18 4.57
C LEU A 28 -11.48 4.08 4.78
N ALA A 29 -11.30 5.37 4.56
CA ALA A 29 -12.37 6.35 4.60
C ALA A 29 -13.41 6.11 3.48
N GLN A 30 -14.57 6.75 3.59
CA GLN A 30 -15.64 6.60 2.58
C GLN A 30 -15.28 7.28 1.25
N ASP A 31 -14.51 8.36 1.31
CA ASP A 31 -13.99 9.16 0.19
C ASP A 31 -12.60 8.69 -0.28
N PHE A 32 -12.17 7.49 0.11
CA PHE A 32 -10.86 6.95 -0.22
C PHE A 32 -10.59 6.93 -1.74
N THR A 33 -9.38 7.38 -2.11
CA THR A 33 -8.86 7.32 -3.49
C THR A 33 -7.53 6.58 -3.56
N PHE A 34 -7.28 5.96 -4.72
CA PHE A 34 -6.03 5.24 -4.97
C PHE A 34 -5.41 5.62 -6.31
N THR A 35 -4.10 5.79 -6.32
CA THR A 35 -3.31 6.10 -7.52
C THR A 35 -2.11 5.16 -7.61
N SER A 36 -1.81 4.70 -8.82
CA SER A 36 -0.63 3.91 -9.16
C SER A 36 -0.20 4.23 -10.60
N PRO A 37 0.91 3.68 -11.13
CA PRO A 37 1.23 3.80 -12.55
C PRO A 37 0.14 3.27 -13.50
N TYR A 38 -0.83 2.48 -13.02
CA TYR A 38 -1.93 1.93 -13.82
C TYR A 38 -3.30 2.55 -13.52
N ASP A 39 -3.42 3.32 -12.44
CA ASP A 39 -4.70 3.82 -11.93
C ASP A 39 -4.56 5.28 -11.49
N ASP A 40 -5.50 6.14 -11.86
CA ASP A 40 -5.51 7.56 -11.49
C ASP A 40 -6.74 7.87 -10.65
N HIS A 41 -6.55 8.13 -9.35
CA HIS A 41 -7.57 8.50 -8.38
C HIS A 41 -8.85 7.63 -8.44
N ILE A 42 -8.68 6.31 -8.55
CA ILE A 42 -9.83 5.39 -8.56
C ILE A 42 -10.51 5.39 -7.18
N ASP A 43 -11.83 5.23 -7.17
CA ASP A 43 -12.60 5.20 -5.94
C ASP A 43 -12.37 3.91 -5.12
N ARG A 44 -12.79 3.95 -3.86
CA ARG A 44 -12.72 2.80 -2.94
C ARG A 44 -13.30 1.51 -3.51
N LYS A 45 -14.42 1.58 -4.23
CA LYS A 45 -15.05 0.37 -4.80
C LYS A 45 -14.15 -0.24 -5.86
N THR A 46 -13.68 0.58 -6.79
CA THR A 46 -12.80 0.20 -7.89
C THR A 46 -11.45 -0.31 -7.37
N TYR A 47 -10.93 0.30 -6.30
CA TYR A 47 -9.74 -0.17 -5.60
C TYR A 47 -9.91 -1.60 -5.08
N PHE A 48 -11.02 -1.93 -4.42
CA PHE A 48 -11.28 -3.31 -3.98
C PHE A 48 -11.47 -4.29 -5.14
N GLU A 49 -11.96 -3.84 -6.29
CA GLU A 49 -12.09 -4.69 -7.47
C GLU A 49 -10.74 -4.99 -8.14
N ARG A 50 -9.85 -3.98 -8.21
CA ARG A 50 -8.57 -4.07 -8.95
C ARG A 50 -7.39 -4.49 -8.10
N CYS A 51 -7.26 -3.92 -6.90
CA CYS A 51 -6.06 -4.02 -6.07
C CYS A 51 -6.17 -5.09 -4.98
N TRP A 52 -7.38 -5.41 -4.50
CA TRP A 52 -7.55 -6.44 -3.48
C TRP A 52 -7.27 -7.89 -3.91
N PRO A 53 -7.46 -8.31 -5.19
CA PRO A 53 -7.20 -9.69 -5.61
C PRO A 53 -5.77 -10.21 -5.33
N VAL A 54 -4.79 -9.33 -5.11
CA VAL A 54 -3.43 -9.73 -4.73
C VAL A 54 -3.23 -9.98 -3.23
N ALA A 55 -4.20 -9.61 -2.38
CA ALA A 55 -4.11 -9.84 -0.93
C ALA A 55 -3.99 -11.35 -0.61
N GLY A 56 -3.16 -11.69 0.37
CA GLY A 56 -2.85 -13.07 0.74
C GLY A 56 -1.94 -13.82 -0.24
N THR A 57 -1.58 -13.23 -1.39
CA THR A 57 -0.61 -13.82 -2.33
C THR A 57 0.85 -13.51 -1.95
N PHE A 58 1.04 -12.52 -1.06
CA PHE A 58 2.34 -12.16 -0.49
C PHE A 58 2.84 -13.24 0.47
N GLU A 59 4.13 -13.51 0.38
CA GLU A 59 4.88 -14.25 1.41
C GLU A 59 5.38 -13.28 2.48
N LYS A 60 5.86 -12.10 2.07
CA LYS A 60 6.38 -11.08 2.97
C LYS A 60 6.18 -9.67 2.40
N LEU A 61 5.83 -8.74 3.28
CA LEU A 61 5.87 -7.30 3.04
C LEU A 61 6.77 -6.66 4.11
N ASP A 62 7.98 -6.26 3.74
CA ASP A 62 9.02 -5.83 4.67
C ASP A 62 9.23 -4.31 4.61
N LEU A 63 8.67 -3.58 5.59
CA LEU A 63 8.72 -2.12 5.65
C LEU A 63 10.13 -1.65 5.99
N GLN A 64 10.83 -1.04 5.04
CA GLN A 64 12.21 -0.57 5.17
C GLN A 64 12.30 0.83 5.77
N HIS A 65 11.48 1.74 5.27
CA HIS A 65 11.42 3.13 5.72
C HIS A 65 9.98 3.51 5.91
N LEU A 66 9.66 4.10 7.05
CA LEU A 66 8.34 4.65 7.36
C LEU A 66 8.57 6.04 7.94
N VAL A 67 8.14 7.07 7.21
CA VAL A 67 8.41 8.47 7.52
C VAL A 67 7.10 9.22 7.59
N VAL A 68 6.75 9.68 8.78
CA VAL A 68 5.54 10.47 9.04
C VAL A 68 5.84 11.95 8.88
N SER A 69 4.96 12.64 8.16
CA SER A 69 4.95 14.10 7.99
C SER A 69 3.52 14.58 8.18
N GLU A 70 3.19 15.10 9.36
CA GLU A 70 1.85 15.55 9.73
C GLU A 70 0.78 14.44 9.52
N ASN A 71 -0.11 14.62 8.55
CA ASN A 71 -1.18 13.70 8.19
C ASN A 71 -0.80 12.74 7.03
N ARG A 72 0.48 12.71 6.66
CA ARG A 72 1.02 11.89 5.56
C ARG A 72 2.09 10.93 6.04
N CYS A 73 2.22 9.81 5.36
CA CYS A 73 3.23 8.80 5.65
C CYS A 73 3.81 8.23 4.36
N PHE A 74 5.12 8.36 4.19
CA PHE A 74 5.86 7.66 3.14
C PHE A 74 6.33 6.33 3.68
N VAL A 75 6.07 5.26 2.95
CA VAL A 75 6.57 3.92 3.28
C VAL A 75 7.27 3.31 2.08
N THR A 76 8.50 2.84 2.26
CA THR A 76 9.20 2.02 1.27
C THR A 76 9.29 0.60 1.82
N TYR A 77 8.95 -0.39 0.99
CA TYR A 77 8.91 -1.78 1.40
C TYR A 77 9.41 -2.72 0.31
N ASP A 78 9.98 -3.84 0.74
CA ASP A 78 10.26 -4.98 -0.13
C ASP A 78 9.08 -5.95 -0.09
N ALA A 79 8.49 -6.24 -1.25
CA ALA A 79 7.44 -7.23 -1.40
C ALA A 79 8.00 -8.53 -1.98
N THR A 80 7.62 -9.65 -1.38
CA THR A 80 7.89 -10.99 -1.89
C THR A 80 6.58 -11.75 -2.00
N TRP A 81 6.29 -12.28 -3.17
CA TRP A 81 5.11 -13.11 -3.44
C TRP A 81 5.45 -14.59 -3.26
N LYS A 82 4.45 -15.40 -2.93
CA LYS A 82 4.59 -16.86 -2.77
C LYS A 82 5.09 -17.59 -4.02
N ASN A 83 5.00 -16.96 -5.19
CA ASN A 83 5.52 -17.47 -6.45
C ASN A 83 6.99 -17.08 -6.73
N GLY A 84 7.65 -16.38 -5.79
CA GLY A 84 9.04 -15.93 -5.91
C GLY A 84 9.23 -14.56 -6.57
N ASN A 85 8.16 -13.92 -7.06
CA ASN A 85 8.26 -12.55 -7.57
C ASN A 85 8.63 -11.58 -6.44
N ARG A 86 9.37 -10.52 -6.80
CA ARG A 86 9.85 -9.51 -5.85
C ARG A 86 9.73 -8.10 -6.45
N ALA A 87 9.46 -7.13 -5.60
CA ALA A 87 9.45 -5.71 -5.94
C ALA A 87 9.92 -4.87 -4.75
N ARG A 88 10.35 -3.64 -5.02
CA ARG A 88 10.53 -2.60 -4.00
C ARG A 88 9.68 -1.41 -4.37
N ASN A 89 8.66 -1.13 -3.58
CA ASN A 89 7.73 -0.04 -3.85
C ASN A 89 7.85 1.03 -2.77
N THR A 90 7.44 2.24 -3.13
CA THR A 90 7.15 3.31 -2.18
C THR A 90 5.68 3.66 -2.27
N GLU A 91 5.04 3.90 -1.13
CA GLU A 91 3.66 4.37 -1.04
C GLU A 91 3.58 5.63 -0.20
N LEU A 92 2.75 6.58 -0.64
CA LEU A 92 2.37 7.76 0.12
C LEU A 92 0.92 7.57 0.59
N PHE A 93 0.74 7.57 1.90
CA PHE A 93 -0.56 7.55 2.55
C PHE A 93 -0.92 8.95 3.03
N GLU A 94 -2.19 9.32 2.91
CA GLU A 94 -2.80 10.44 3.63
C GLU A 94 -3.92 9.93 4.53
N ALA A 95 -3.94 10.36 5.79
CA ALA A 95 -4.92 9.90 6.77
C ALA A 95 -5.36 11.03 7.72
N SER A 96 -6.63 11.01 8.08
CA SER A 96 -7.22 11.88 9.10
C SER A 96 -8.29 11.12 9.87
N GLU A 97 -8.54 11.53 11.12
CA GLU A 97 -9.60 10.97 11.96
C GLU A 97 -9.55 9.43 12.12
N GLY A 98 -8.35 8.85 12.05
CA GLY A 98 -8.14 7.41 12.17
C GLY A 98 -8.46 6.59 10.92
N GLN A 99 -8.61 7.23 9.76
CA GLN A 99 -8.87 6.56 8.48
C GLN A 99 -7.94 7.07 7.37
N ILE A 100 -7.65 6.19 6.42
CA ILE A 100 -6.84 6.47 5.23
C ILE A 100 -7.76 7.04 4.15
N HIS A 101 -7.43 8.22 3.64
CA HIS A 101 -8.18 8.91 2.58
C HIS A 101 -7.53 8.78 1.21
N SER A 102 -6.22 8.62 1.13
CA SER A 102 -5.56 8.33 -0.14
C SER A 102 -4.33 7.46 0.01
N VAL A 103 -4.04 6.70 -1.05
CA VAL A 103 -2.79 5.97 -1.25
C VAL A 103 -2.30 6.22 -2.67
N GLU A 104 -1.06 6.66 -2.79
CA GLU A 104 -0.33 6.75 -4.06
C GLU A 104 0.83 5.75 -4.05
N VAL A 105 0.92 4.88 -5.05
CA VAL A 105 1.95 3.86 -5.15
C VAL A 105 2.95 4.19 -6.25
N PHE A 106 4.24 4.06 -5.94
CA PHE A 106 5.35 4.18 -6.87
C PHE A 106 6.02 2.81 -6.99
N PHE A 107 5.85 2.16 -8.14
CA PHE A 107 6.44 0.83 -8.38
C PHE A 107 7.93 0.91 -8.69
N GLY A 108 8.69 -0.01 -8.10
CA GLY A 108 10.12 -0.12 -8.33
C GLY A 108 10.58 -1.57 -8.49
N LEU A 109 11.77 -1.71 -9.06
CA LEU A 109 12.42 -3.00 -9.27
C LEU A 109 12.92 -3.57 -7.93
N PRO A 110 12.99 -4.91 -7.79
CA PRO A 110 13.53 -5.52 -6.58
C PRO A 110 15.00 -5.14 -6.36
N SER A 111 15.39 -5.01 -5.09
CA SER A 111 16.78 -4.72 -4.74
C SER A 111 17.73 -5.83 -5.17
N GLY A 112 18.84 -5.43 -5.81
CA GLY A 112 19.81 -6.35 -6.38
C GLY A 112 19.28 -7.13 -7.60
N GLY A 113 18.12 -6.76 -8.14
CA GLY A 113 17.59 -7.28 -9.39
C GLY A 113 18.23 -6.66 -10.62
N PRO A 114 17.96 -7.20 -11.82
CA PRO A 114 18.43 -6.62 -13.07
C PRO A 114 17.88 -5.20 -13.22
N VAL A 115 18.75 -4.25 -13.55
CA VAL A 115 18.34 -2.87 -13.84
C VAL A 115 17.73 -2.85 -15.24
N SER A 116 16.42 -2.66 -15.32
CA SER A 116 15.74 -2.31 -16.58
C SER A 116 15.39 -0.83 -16.57
N GLN A 117 15.48 -0.16 -17.73
CA GLN A 117 14.98 1.21 -17.85
C GLN A 117 13.47 1.23 -17.61
N PRO A 118 12.92 2.28 -16.96
CA PRO A 118 11.48 2.52 -16.97
C PRO A 118 11.02 2.63 -18.44
N PRO A 119 9.81 2.17 -18.79
CA PRO A 119 9.24 2.51 -20.09
C PRO A 119 9.20 4.05 -20.21
N GLY A 120 9.85 4.56 -21.25
CA GLY A 120 9.86 5.99 -21.57
C GLY A 120 8.57 6.45 -22.22
#